data_AF-A0A662RKF9-F1
#
_entry.id   AF-A0A662RKF9-F1
#
_cell.length_a   1.000
_cell.length_b   1.000
_cell.length_c   1.000
_cell.angle_alpha   90.00
_cell.angle_beta   90.00
_cell.angle_gamma   90.00
#
_symmetry.space_group_name_H-M   'P 1'
#
loop_
_entity.id
_entity.type
_entity.pdbx_description
1 polymer ?
#
loop_
_entity_poly.entity_id
_entity_poly.type
_entity_poly.pdbx_seq_one_letter_code
_entity_poly.pdbx_strand_id
1 'polypeptide(L)'
;MTVTPAVEEEEKVEAKPAEGFVFPPDETRLGVISAIIAVIIVIIPGLPAVIKAVGMIFALLWGADSVRKTSKYGLGTGVPSIGVLAMGYGIVGALLGIAFVSKIGYQVAALGGVLLMGVLGLISGMMSNSEKVIGMKIPKLERGMMELGMAGSLAMLLQLSIVAGSLNFDVVVDKAISNGLIALMFVLSMMAMFHPYNACLGPDERRPRTLMVSVEISGLLSIILGIALAATPGSMWGVADGVSLIIFGALVWIVFYVKFVKTAMREAYSVVGTGLIKTIG
;
A
#
# COMPACT_ATOMS: atom_id res chain seq x y z
N MET A 1 41.13 -14.46 39.93
CA MET A 1 40.01 -14.26 39.00
C MET A 1 40.42 -13.18 38.03
N THR A 2 40.95 -13.58 36.89
CA THR A 2 41.50 -12.71 35.84
C THR A 2 40.50 -12.69 34.70
N VAL A 3 39.93 -11.52 34.46
CA VAL A 3 38.99 -11.24 33.36
C VAL A 3 39.80 -11.20 32.07
N THR A 4 39.57 -12.15 31.17
CA THR A 4 40.07 -12.12 29.80
C THR A 4 39.17 -11.18 28.96
N PRO A 5 39.73 -10.19 28.25
CA PRO A 5 38.96 -9.36 27.34
C PRO A 5 38.72 -10.11 26.02
N ALA A 6 37.45 -10.40 25.72
CA ALA A 6 37.01 -10.95 24.44
C ALA A 6 36.81 -9.82 23.40
N VAL A 7 37.83 -8.99 23.19
CA VAL A 7 37.78 -7.86 22.27
C VAL A 7 39.06 -7.87 21.45
N GLU A 8 39.16 -8.76 20.45
CA GLU A 8 40.11 -8.60 19.32
C GLU A 8 39.93 -9.59 18.14
N GLU A 9 38.90 -10.44 18.10
CA GLU A 9 38.71 -11.40 16.98
C GLU A 9 37.48 -11.13 16.06
N GLU A 10 36.93 -9.91 16.02
CA GLU A 10 35.85 -9.56 15.06
C GLU A 10 36.30 -8.73 13.85
N GLU A 11 37.59 -8.40 13.72
CA GLU A 11 38.14 -7.77 12.51
C GLU A 11 38.64 -8.81 11.50
N LYS A 12 37.69 -9.44 10.78
CA LYS A 12 37.82 -9.97 9.40
C LYS A 12 36.53 -10.63 8.95
N VAL A 13 35.40 -9.93 9.09
CA VAL A 13 34.23 -10.26 8.27
C VAL A 13 34.49 -9.64 6.91
N GLU A 14 34.78 -10.51 5.94
CA GLU A 14 35.02 -10.21 4.54
C GLU A 14 34.04 -9.13 4.03
N ALA A 15 34.61 -8.14 3.34
CA ALA A 15 33.85 -7.08 2.68
C ALA A 15 32.83 -7.70 1.72
N LYS A 16 31.54 -7.67 2.11
CA LYS A 16 30.43 -8.03 1.23
C LYS A 16 30.52 -7.15 -0.03
N PRO A 17 30.42 -7.74 -1.24
CA PRO A 17 30.37 -6.94 -2.46
C PRO A 17 29.16 -6.01 -2.39
N ALA A 18 29.32 -4.77 -2.85
CA ALA A 18 28.29 -3.74 -2.82
C ALA A 18 26.97 -4.26 -3.41
N GLU A 19 26.02 -4.61 -2.54
CA GLU A 19 24.74 -5.16 -2.96
C GLU A 19 23.92 -4.05 -3.62
N GLY A 20 23.57 -4.28 -4.88
CA GLY A 20 22.67 -3.44 -5.65
C GLY A 20 21.30 -3.28 -4.99
N PHE A 21 20.48 -2.40 -5.58
CA PHE A 21 19.13 -2.03 -5.16
C PHE A 21 18.38 -3.11 -4.35
N VAL A 22 18.40 -2.99 -3.02
CA VAL A 22 17.67 -3.88 -2.11
C VAL A 22 16.21 -3.46 -2.10
N PHE A 23 15.38 -4.16 -2.88
CA PHE A 23 13.94 -4.03 -2.80
C PHE A 23 13.41 -4.92 -1.66
N PRO A 24 12.60 -4.38 -0.73
CA PRO A 24 12.06 -3.02 -0.68
C PRO A 24 13.01 -2.03 0.05
N PRO A 25 13.08 -0.76 -0.40
CA PRO A 25 13.87 0.27 0.28
C PRO A 25 13.36 0.51 1.71
N ASP A 26 14.20 1.12 2.55
CA ASP A 26 13.87 1.41 3.96
C ASP A 26 12.47 2.04 4.15
N GLU A 27 11.81 1.75 5.28
CA GLU A 27 10.38 2.05 5.54
C GLU A 27 10.03 3.53 5.26
N THR A 28 10.86 4.45 5.74
CA THR A 28 10.62 5.89 5.54
C THR A 28 10.90 6.30 4.09
N ARG A 29 11.87 5.66 3.43
CA ARG A 29 12.17 5.93 2.01
C ARG A 29 11.04 5.43 1.12
N LEU A 30 10.47 4.26 1.40
CA LEU A 30 9.31 3.75 0.67
C LEU A 30 8.12 4.71 0.80
N GLY A 31 7.80 5.16 2.01
CA GLY A 31 6.71 6.13 2.22
C GLY A 31 6.91 7.43 1.44
N VAL A 32 8.13 8.00 1.45
CA VAL A 32 8.45 9.23 0.71
C VAL A 32 8.36 9.02 -0.80
N ILE A 33 8.97 7.94 -1.32
CA ILE A 33 8.94 7.62 -2.75
C ILE A 33 7.49 7.40 -3.21
N SER A 34 6.73 6.62 -2.45
CA SER A 34 5.33 6.35 -2.75
C SER A 34 4.47 7.61 -2.72
N ALA A 35 4.68 8.48 -1.75
CA ALA A 35 3.97 9.75 -1.66
C ALA A 35 4.31 10.67 -2.84
N ILE A 36 5.59 10.83 -3.19
CA ILE A 36 6.02 11.69 -4.31
C ILE A 36 5.42 11.18 -5.63
N ILE A 37 5.55 9.88 -5.92
CA ILE A 37 5.02 9.29 -7.15
C ILE A 37 3.50 9.47 -7.21
N ALA A 38 2.78 9.11 -6.14
CA ALA A 38 1.32 9.22 -6.11
C ALA A 38 0.84 10.67 -6.24
N VAL A 39 1.50 11.62 -5.57
CA VAL A 39 1.16 13.06 -5.63
C VAL A 39 1.35 13.62 -7.04
N ILE A 40 2.50 13.34 -7.68
CA ILE A 40 2.76 13.81 -9.04
C ILE A 40 1.69 13.29 -10.01
N ILE A 41 1.30 12.02 -9.88
CA ILE A 41 0.32 11.41 -10.76
C ILE A 41 -1.11 11.92 -10.49
N VAL A 42 -1.46 12.21 -9.24
CA VAL A 42 -2.76 12.84 -8.89
C VAL A 42 -2.90 14.23 -9.52
N ILE A 43 -1.80 15.00 -9.57
CA ILE A 43 -1.80 16.36 -10.14
C ILE A 43 -1.97 16.35 -11.67
N ILE A 44 -1.75 15.23 -12.36
CA ILE A 44 -1.87 15.13 -13.82
C ILE A 44 -2.87 14.02 -14.18
N PRO A 45 -4.19 14.27 -14.08
CA PRO A 45 -5.21 13.25 -14.33
C PRO A 45 -5.31 12.82 -15.79
N GLY A 46 -4.71 13.55 -16.74
CA GLY A 46 -4.66 13.14 -18.16
C GLY A 46 -3.70 11.98 -18.47
N LEU A 47 -2.92 11.52 -17.48
CA LEU A 47 -1.97 10.42 -17.69
C LEU A 47 -2.68 9.10 -18.03
N PRO A 48 -2.04 8.24 -18.85
CA PRO A 48 -2.52 6.88 -19.10
C PRO A 48 -2.81 6.11 -17.81
N ALA A 49 -3.81 5.23 -17.84
CA ALA A 49 -4.25 4.45 -16.69
C ALA A 49 -3.13 3.57 -16.11
N VAL A 50 -2.22 3.07 -16.95
CA VAL A 50 -1.04 2.30 -16.51
C VAL A 50 -0.13 3.12 -15.59
N ILE A 51 0.12 4.40 -15.90
CA ILE A 51 0.97 5.26 -15.07
C ILE A 51 0.30 5.51 -13.71
N LYS A 52 -1.02 5.77 -13.73
CA LYS A 52 -1.81 5.89 -12.51
C LYS A 52 -1.82 4.62 -11.67
N ALA A 53 -1.87 3.45 -12.31
CA ALA A 53 -1.79 2.16 -11.63
C ALA A 53 -0.44 1.95 -10.94
N VAL A 54 0.67 2.44 -11.52
CA VAL A 54 1.98 2.43 -10.83
C VAL A 54 1.92 3.27 -9.55
N GLY A 55 1.37 4.50 -9.62
CA GLY A 55 1.17 5.32 -8.43
C GLY A 55 0.29 4.64 -7.37
N MET A 56 -0.78 3.97 -7.83
CA MET A 56 -1.69 3.22 -6.95
C MET A 56 -0.95 2.07 -6.25
N ILE A 57 -0.17 1.29 -6.98
CA ILE A 57 0.65 0.20 -6.42
C ILE A 57 1.59 0.75 -5.34
N PHE A 58 2.25 1.88 -5.58
CA PHE A 58 3.13 2.49 -4.59
C PHE A 58 2.38 2.99 -3.34
N ALA A 59 1.20 3.58 -3.51
CA ALA A 59 0.36 3.99 -2.39
C ALA A 59 -0.11 2.79 -1.56
N LEU A 60 -0.54 1.70 -2.21
CA LEU A 60 -0.95 0.46 -1.54
C LEU A 60 0.23 -0.23 -0.84
N LEU A 61 1.43 -0.23 -1.45
CA LEU A 61 2.67 -0.70 -0.84
C LEU A 61 3.02 0.06 0.43
N TRP A 62 2.86 1.39 0.41
CA TRP A 62 3.09 2.22 1.60
C TRP A 62 2.10 1.87 2.71
N GLY A 63 0.82 1.69 2.36
CA GLY A 63 -0.19 1.21 3.29
C GLY A 63 0.14 -0.16 3.88
N ALA A 64 0.51 -1.13 3.04
CA ALA A 64 0.86 -2.49 3.44
C ALA A 64 2.07 -2.54 4.39
N ASP A 65 3.10 -1.73 4.12
CA ASP A 65 4.28 -1.62 4.99
C ASP A 65 3.91 -1.02 6.36
N SER A 66 3.02 -0.03 6.36
CA SER A 66 2.50 0.57 7.59
C SER A 66 1.61 -0.40 8.41
N VAL A 67 0.76 -1.20 7.74
CA VAL A 67 -0.01 -2.27 8.39
C VAL A 67 0.95 -3.27 9.02
N ARG A 68 1.94 -3.77 8.28
CA ARG A 68 2.94 -4.72 8.79
C ARG A 68 3.63 -4.20 10.05
N LYS A 69 4.11 -2.95 10.00
CA LYS A 69 4.81 -2.31 11.13
C LYS A 69 3.95 -2.19 12.37
N THR A 70 2.67 -1.90 12.20
CA THR A 70 1.73 -1.74 13.32
C THR A 70 1.28 -3.10 13.85
N SER A 71 1.11 -4.07 12.95
CA SER A 71 0.55 -5.39 13.25
C SER A 71 1.50 -6.36 13.93
N LYS A 72 2.83 -6.18 13.73
CA LYS A 72 3.86 -7.00 14.37
C LYS A 72 3.87 -6.96 15.90
N TYR A 73 3.18 -6.00 16.49
CA TYR A 73 3.03 -5.86 17.94
C TYR A 73 1.82 -6.61 18.51
N GLY A 74 1.24 -7.55 17.75
CA GLY A 74 0.21 -8.45 18.27
C GLY A 74 -1.22 -7.99 18.02
N LEU A 75 -1.50 -7.37 16.86
CA LEU A 75 -2.88 -6.99 16.51
C LEU A 75 -3.82 -8.19 16.31
N GLY A 76 -3.30 -9.39 16.04
CA GLY A 76 -4.10 -10.61 15.85
C GLY A 76 -5.21 -10.41 14.80
N THR A 77 -6.47 -10.56 15.21
CA THR A 77 -7.65 -10.31 14.34
C THR A 77 -7.86 -8.84 13.98
N GLY A 78 -7.12 -7.91 14.58
CA GLY A 78 -7.13 -6.49 14.26
C GLY A 78 -6.44 -6.13 12.94
N VAL A 79 -5.72 -7.06 12.31
CA VAL A 79 -5.03 -6.83 11.03
C VAL A 79 -6.01 -6.55 9.89
N PRO A 80 -7.07 -7.35 9.66
CA PRO A 80 -8.14 -6.96 8.74
C PRO A 80 -8.76 -5.60 9.09
N SER A 81 -9.04 -5.35 10.37
CA SER A 81 -9.73 -4.12 10.82
C SER A 81 -8.95 -2.84 10.50
N ILE A 82 -7.63 -2.84 10.68
CA ILE A 82 -6.80 -1.66 10.38
C ILE A 82 -6.76 -1.37 8.87
N GLY A 83 -6.81 -2.40 8.01
CA GLY A 83 -6.87 -2.22 6.56
C GLY A 83 -8.24 -1.74 6.07
N VAL A 84 -9.34 -2.23 6.67
CA VAL A 84 -10.70 -1.72 6.44
C VAL A 84 -10.77 -0.24 6.81
N LEU A 85 -10.22 0.13 7.97
CA LEU A 85 -10.19 1.50 8.46
C LEU A 85 -9.33 2.42 7.57
N ALA A 86 -8.17 1.95 7.10
CA ALA A 86 -7.33 2.68 6.15
C ALA A 86 -8.08 3.01 4.85
N MET A 87 -8.85 2.06 4.32
CA MET A 87 -9.68 2.31 3.14
C MET A 87 -10.93 3.15 3.43
N GLY A 88 -11.45 3.09 4.67
CA GLY A 88 -12.48 4.02 5.14
C GLY A 88 -12.00 5.47 5.08
N TYR A 89 -10.80 5.75 5.60
CA TYR A 89 -10.14 7.04 5.38
C TYR A 89 -9.94 7.31 3.91
N GLY A 90 -9.54 6.31 3.13
CA GLY A 90 -9.31 6.45 1.70
C GLY A 90 -10.50 6.98 0.91
N ILE A 91 -11.69 6.41 1.12
CA ILE A 91 -12.93 6.88 0.47
C ILE A 91 -13.25 8.30 0.90
N VAL A 92 -13.29 8.57 2.21
CA VAL A 92 -13.68 9.90 2.71
C VAL A 92 -12.67 10.97 2.27
N GLY A 93 -11.37 10.67 2.36
CA GLY A 93 -10.30 11.56 1.92
C GLY A 93 -10.33 11.83 0.42
N ALA A 94 -10.61 10.82 -0.40
CA ALA A 94 -10.70 11.00 -1.84
C ALA A 94 -11.91 11.85 -2.23
N LEU A 95 -13.08 11.61 -1.63
CA LEU A 95 -14.29 12.40 -1.90
C LEU A 95 -14.14 13.86 -1.44
N LEU A 96 -13.55 14.09 -0.26
CA LEU A 96 -13.24 15.44 0.21
C LEU A 96 -12.21 16.12 -0.68
N GLY A 97 -11.18 15.40 -1.14
CA GLY A 97 -10.18 15.90 -2.07
C GLY A 97 -10.83 16.37 -3.38
N ILE A 98 -11.68 15.53 -3.97
CA ILE A 98 -12.43 15.87 -5.18
C ILE A 98 -13.35 17.08 -4.94
N ALA A 99 -14.06 17.12 -3.80
CA ALA A 99 -14.90 18.27 -3.46
C ALA A 99 -14.10 19.57 -3.33
N PHE A 100 -12.86 19.52 -2.83
CA PHE A 100 -11.96 20.67 -2.81
C PHE A 100 -11.51 21.08 -4.21
N VAL A 101 -11.22 20.13 -5.10
CA VAL A 101 -10.92 20.43 -6.52
C VAL A 101 -12.11 21.16 -7.17
N SER A 102 -13.34 20.69 -6.95
CA SER A 102 -14.54 21.35 -7.51
C SER A 102 -14.75 22.78 -7.00
N LYS A 103 -14.38 23.08 -5.75
CA LYS A 103 -14.54 24.42 -5.18
C LYS A 103 -13.39 25.37 -5.51
N ILE A 104 -12.16 24.87 -5.52
CA ILE A 104 -10.94 25.68 -5.65
C ILE A 104 -10.47 25.79 -7.12
N GLY A 105 -10.86 24.83 -7.97
CA GLY A 105 -10.51 24.80 -9.40
C GLY A 105 -9.11 24.26 -9.71
N TYR A 106 -8.28 24.01 -8.71
CA TYR A 106 -6.92 23.49 -8.88
C TYR A 106 -6.82 22.02 -8.45
N GLN A 107 -6.21 21.17 -9.29
CA GLN A 107 -6.07 19.72 -9.01
C GLN A 107 -5.24 19.41 -7.77
N VAL A 108 -4.30 20.29 -7.41
CA VAL A 108 -3.52 20.21 -6.16
C VAL A 108 -4.42 20.23 -4.93
N ALA A 109 -5.63 20.79 -5.01
CA ALA A 109 -6.60 20.81 -3.92
C ALA A 109 -7.05 19.40 -3.49
N ALA A 110 -6.93 18.38 -4.36
CA ALA A 110 -7.20 16.99 -4.02
C ALA A 110 -6.33 16.50 -2.86
N LEU A 111 -5.11 17.02 -2.74
CA LEU A 111 -4.19 16.69 -1.66
C LEU A 111 -4.68 17.20 -0.30
N GLY A 112 -5.54 18.22 -0.27
CA GLY A 112 -6.16 18.69 0.97
C GLY A 112 -6.96 17.60 1.68
N GLY A 113 -7.65 16.74 0.92
CA GLY A 113 -8.36 15.57 1.46
C GLY A 113 -7.40 14.52 2.04
N VAL A 114 -6.28 14.27 1.35
CA VAL A 114 -5.22 13.36 1.81
C VAL A 114 -4.59 13.83 3.11
N LEU A 115 -4.24 15.12 3.20
CA LEU A 115 -3.65 15.71 4.40
C LEU A 115 -4.63 15.67 5.58
N LEU A 116 -5.91 15.96 5.35
CA LEU A 116 -6.94 15.91 6.38
C LEU A 116 -7.12 14.48 6.91
N MET A 117 -7.11 13.46 6.04
CA MET A 117 -7.14 12.06 6.47
C MET A 117 -5.85 11.63 7.17
N GLY A 118 -4.69 12.17 6.80
CA GLY A 118 -3.45 11.96 7.56
C GLY A 118 -3.59 12.47 9.00
N VAL A 119 -4.13 13.69 9.18
CA VAL A 119 -4.38 14.27 10.50
C VAL A 119 -5.41 13.46 11.29
N LEU A 120 -6.51 13.03 10.66
CA LEU A 120 -7.50 12.17 11.33
C LEU A 120 -6.93 10.79 11.68
N GLY A 121 -6.08 10.22 10.83
CA GLY A 121 -5.33 9.00 11.12
C GLY A 121 -4.41 9.18 12.33
N LEU A 122 -3.69 10.30 12.40
CA LEU A 122 -2.85 10.65 13.57
C LEU A 122 -3.70 10.73 14.84
N ILE A 123 -4.84 11.43 14.80
CA ILE A 123 -5.77 11.54 15.94
C ILE A 123 -6.29 10.17 16.35
N SER A 124 -6.71 9.34 15.40
CA SER A 124 -7.19 7.98 15.68
C SER A 124 -6.09 7.12 16.32
N GLY A 125 -4.85 7.23 15.84
CA GLY A 125 -3.71 6.54 16.44
C GLY A 125 -3.40 7.03 17.86
N MET A 126 -3.43 8.34 18.11
CA MET A 126 -3.27 8.92 19.45
C MET A 126 -4.36 8.45 20.41
N MET A 127 -5.61 8.41 19.97
CA MET A 127 -6.72 7.90 20.77
C MET A 127 -6.56 6.40 21.07
N SER A 128 -6.16 5.61 20.08
CA SER A 128 -5.96 4.16 20.23
C SER A 128 -4.79 3.82 21.16
N ASN A 129 -3.75 4.65 21.16
CA ASN A 129 -2.59 4.49 22.04
C ASN A 129 -2.79 5.12 23.43
N SER A 130 -3.75 6.03 23.57
CA SER A 130 -4.08 6.66 24.85
C SER A 130 -4.67 5.63 25.83
N GLU A 131 -4.11 5.58 27.04
CA GLU A 131 -4.59 4.73 28.14
C GLU A 131 -6.03 5.06 28.55
N LYS A 132 -6.52 6.26 28.24
CA LYS A 132 -7.87 6.71 28.60
C LYS A 132 -8.97 6.15 27.69
N VAL A 133 -8.63 5.60 26.52
CA VAL A 133 -9.62 5.15 25.52
C VAL A 133 -9.50 3.65 25.24
N ILE A 134 -8.37 3.22 24.65
CA ILE A 134 -8.16 1.80 24.28
C ILE A 134 -6.91 1.23 24.95
N GLY A 135 -5.82 2.01 25.04
CA GLY A 135 -4.59 1.60 25.72
C GLY A 135 -3.82 0.48 25.01
N MET A 136 -3.80 0.46 23.67
CA MET A 136 -3.12 -0.60 22.90
C MET A 136 -1.58 -0.61 23.10
N LYS A 137 -0.97 0.51 23.50
CA LYS A 137 0.47 0.67 23.78
C LYS A 137 1.38 0.16 22.66
N ILE A 138 0.96 0.36 21.41
CA ILE A 138 1.72 -0.05 20.23
C ILE A 138 2.76 1.04 19.89
N PRO A 139 4.05 0.70 19.76
CA PRO A 139 5.07 1.67 19.39
C PRO A 139 4.79 2.31 18.03
N LYS A 140 4.78 3.65 17.98
CA LYS A 140 4.60 4.47 16.77
C LYS A 140 3.28 4.20 16.02
N LEU A 141 2.22 3.78 16.75
CA LEU A 141 0.87 3.60 16.21
C LEU A 141 0.33 4.88 15.60
N GLU A 142 0.61 6.05 16.19
CA GLU A 142 0.15 7.34 15.69
C GLU A 142 0.66 7.60 14.27
N ARG A 143 1.96 7.35 14.06
CA ARG A 143 2.58 7.46 12.74
C ARG A 143 2.02 6.42 11.77
N GLY A 144 1.81 5.18 12.21
CA GLY A 144 1.24 4.13 11.37
C GLY A 144 -0.16 4.51 10.86
N MET A 145 -1.02 4.98 11.76
CA MET A 145 -2.39 5.38 11.41
C MET A 145 -2.42 6.63 10.51
N MET A 146 -1.51 7.58 10.73
CA MET A 146 -1.32 8.75 9.84
C MET A 146 -0.89 8.31 8.43
N GLU A 147 0.09 7.42 8.33
CA GLU A 147 0.56 6.86 7.05
C GLU A 147 -0.57 6.11 6.31
N LEU A 148 -1.38 5.33 7.03
CA LEU A 148 -2.54 4.63 6.46
C LEU A 148 -3.62 5.58 5.94
N GLY A 149 -3.93 6.65 6.68
CA GLY A 149 -4.89 7.67 6.24
C GLY A 149 -4.45 8.35 4.93
N MET A 150 -3.15 8.66 4.81
CA MET A 150 -2.59 9.25 3.58
C MET A 150 -2.53 8.24 2.44
N ALA A 151 -1.99 7.04 2.69
CA ALA A 151 -1.84 5.99 1.69
C ALA A 151 -3.19 5.53 1.11
N GLY A 152 -4.19 5.32 1.97
CA GLY A 152 -5.55 4.96 1.56
C GLY A 152 -6.20 6.04 0.71
N SER A 153 -6.03 7.32 1.09
CA SER A 153 -6.60 8.45 0.36
C SER A 153 -5.96 8.63 -1.02
N LEU A 154 -4.64 8.50 -1.11
CA LEU A 154 -3.92 8.56 -2.39
C LEU A 154 -4.29 7.38 -3.30
N ALA A 155 -4.33 6.16 -2.74
CA ALA A 155 -4.71 4.97 -3.49
C ALA A 155 -6.14 5.12 -4.06
N MET A 156 -7.09 5.61 -3.26
CA MET A 156 -8.46 5.82 -3.72
C MET A 156 -8.57 6.94 -4.76
N LEU A 157 -7.90 8.08 -4.56
CA LEU A 157 -7.88 9.17 -5.56
C LEU A 157 -7.35 8.69 -6.92
N LEU A 158 -6.27 7.91 -6.91
CA LEU A 158 -5.69 7.36 -8.14
C LEU A 158 -6.64 6.38 -8.83
N GLN A 159 -7.33 5.52 -8.07
CA GLN A 159 -8.33 4.61 -8.64
C GLN A 159 -9.52 5.35 -9.23
N LEU A 160 -10.04 6.38 -8.55
CA LEU A 160 -11.14 7.20 -9.08
C LEU A 160 -10.69 7.93 -10.35
N SER A 161 -9.45 8.44 -10.37
CA SER A 161 -8.84 9.07 -11.56
C SER A 161 -8.60 8.09 -12.72
N ILE A 162 -8.34 6.80 -12.44
CA ILE A 162 -8.22 5.76 -13.47
C ILE A 162 -9.58 5.56 -14.16
N VAL A 163 -10.63 5.36 -13.38
CA VAL A 163 -11.97 5.02 -13.91
C VAL A 163 -12.64 6.22 -14.56
N ALA A 164 -12.60 7.38 -13.89
CA ALA A 164 -13.27 8.58 -14.37
C ALA A 164 -12.45 9.38 -15.40
N GLY A 165 -11.16 9.06 -15.58
CA GLY A 165 -10.23 9.83 -16.43
C GLY A 165 -9.99 11.27 -15.97
N SER A 166 -10.63 11.69 -14.88
CA SER A 166 -10.63 13.04 -14.33
C SER A 166 -10.88 13.00 -12.82
N LEU A 167 -10.72 14.15 -12.16
CA LEU A 167 -11.10 14.34 -10.75
C LEU A 167 -12.35 15.23 -10.64
N ASN A 168 -13.22 15.24 -11.65
CA ASN A 168 -14.49 15.95 -11.56
C ASN A 168 -15.49 15.12 -10.75
N PHE A 169 -16.14 15.76 -9.76
CA PHE A 169 -17.08 15.11 -8.85
C PHE A 169 -18.20 14.37 -9.58
N ASP A 170 -18.86 15.00 -10.55
CA ASP A 170 -20.03 14.41 -11.21
C ASP A 170 -19.64 13.16 -12.03
N VAL A 171 -18.50 13.22 -12.71
CA VAL A 171 -17.97 12.10 -13.50
C VAL A 171 -17.56 10.95 -12.60
N VAL A 172 -16.91 11.24 -11.46
CA VAL A 172 -16.50 10.22 -10.49
C VAL A 172 -17.72 9.53 -9.87
N VAL A 173 -18.77 10.28 -9.53
CA VAL A 173 -20.01 9.71 -8.98
C VAL A 173 -20.66 8.78 -10.00
N ASP A 174 -20.83 9.21 -11.26
CA ASP A 174 -21.41 8.38 -12.33
C ASP A 174 -20.60 7.11 -12.58
N LYS A 175 -19.28 7.25 -12.73
CA LYS A 175 -18.40 6.19 -13.23
C LYS A 175 -17.86 5.24 -12.18
N ALA A 176 -17.82 5.62 -10.91
CA ALA A 176 -17.24 4.79 -9.84
C ALA A 176 -18.19 4.50 -8.68
N ILE A 177 -19.10 5.42 -8.34
CA ILE A 177 -19.93 5.29 -7.14
C ILE A 177 -21.28 4.67 -7.48
N SER A 178 -22.02 5.28 -8.40
CA SER A 178 -23.40 4.89 -8.75
C SER A 178 -23.49 3.49 -9.36
N ASN A 179 -22.44 3.03 -10.03
CA ASN A 179 -22.36 1.68 -10.61
C ASN A 179 -21.84 0.60 -9.63
N GLY A 180 -21.51 0.98 -8.39
CA GLY A 180 -21.03 0.05 -7.36
C GLY A 180 -19.56 -0.37 -7.49
N LEU A 181 -18.80 0.15 -8.47
CA LEU A 181 -17.38 -0.19 -8.65
C LEU A 181 -16.53 0.20 -7.43
N ILE A 182 -16.94 1.23 -6.70
CA ILE A 182 -16.32 1.67 -5.45
C ILE A 182 -16.23 0.55 -4.41
N ALA A 183 -17.18 -0.39 -4.38
CA ALA A 183 -17.14 -1.54 -3.46
C ALA A 183 -15.99 -2.50 -3.82
N LEU A 184 -15.77 -2.75 -5.11
CA LEU A 184 -14.65 -3.58 -5.59
C LEU A 184 -13.30 -2.89 -5.33
N MET A 185 -13.23 -1.58 -5.62
CA MET A 185 -12.06 -0.74 -5.30
C MET A 185 -11.72 -0.80 -3.81
N PHE A 186 -12.73 -0.66 -2.95
CA PHE A 186 -12.57 -0.76 -1.50
C PHE A 186 -12.03 -2.12 -1.07
N VAL A 187 -12.69 -3.21 -1.48
CA VAL A 187 -12.35 -4.57 -1.04
C VAL A 187 -10.94 -4.96 -1.49
N LEU A 188 -10.59 -4.73 -2.76
CA LEU A 188 -9.28 -5.12 -3.26
C LEU A 188 -8.16 -4.23 -2.74
N SER A 189 -8.43 -2.95 -2.50
CA SER A 189 -7.44 -2.05 -1.89
C SER A 189 -7.17 -2.41 -0.43
N MET A 190 -8.21 -2.72 0.36
CA MET A 190 -7.99 -3.17 1.74
C MET A 190 -7.25 -4.50 1.75
N MET A 191 -7.59 -5.44 0.85
CA MET A 191 -6.86 -6.69 0.69
C MET A 191 -5.40 -6.43 0.33
N ALA A 192 -5.09 -5.51 -0.59
CA ALA A 192 -3.72 -5.14 -0.94
C ALA A 192 -2.93 -4.53 0.22
N MET A 193 -3.60 -3.97 1.25
CA MET A 193 -2.95 -3.42 2.44
C MET A 193 -2.79 -4.46 3.57
N PHE A 194 -3.86 -5.13 4.00
CA PHE A 194 -3.79 -6.00 5.18
C PHE A 194 -3.49 -7.47 4.87
N HIS A 195 -3.97 -7.99 3.74
CA HIS A 195 -3.79 -9.40 3.40
C HIS A 195 -2.32 -9.80 3.30
N PRO A 196 -1.40 -8.97 2.76
CA PRO A 196 0.02 -9.26 2.77
C PRO A 196 0.56 -9.72 4.11
N TYR A 197 0.28 -8.96 5.17
CA TYR A 197 0.76 -9.28 6.50
C TYR A 197 0.02 -10.48 7.07
N ASN A 198 -1.30 -10.56 6.89
CA ASN A 198 -2.11 -11.66 7.40
C ASN A 198 -1.76 -13.01 6.76
N ALA A 199 -1.46 -13.04 5.46
CA ALA A 199 -1.06 -14.24 4.72
C ALA A 199 0.38 -14.67 5.00
N CYS A 200 1.23 -13.72 5.42
CA CYS A 200 2.62 -13.99 5.78
C CYS A 200 2.85 -14.09 7.30
N LEU A 201 1.77 -14.13 8.10
CA LEU A 201 1.81 -14.06 9.56
C LEU A 201 2.44 -15.34 10.14
N GLY A 202 3.48 -15.17 10.95
CA GLY A 202 4.20 -16.25 11.60
C GLY A 202 5.58 -15.79 12.09
N PRO A 203 6.32 -16.65 12.81
CA PRO A 203 7.68 -16.35 13.30
C PRO A 203 8.66 -15.95 12.19
N ASP A 204 8.36 -16.35 10.95
CA ASP A 204 9.22 -16.19 9.78
C ASP A 204 8.70 -15.12 8.80
N GLU A 205 7.94 -14.11 9.28
CA GLU A 205 7.50 -12.98 8.46
C GLU A 205 8.71 -12.20 7.91
N ARG A 206 8.79 -12.05 6.58
CA ARG A 206 9.83 -11.24 5.92
C ARG A 206 9.19 -10.14 5.09
N ARG A 207 9.65 -8.90 5.32
CA ARG A 207 9.17 -7.70 4.63
C ARG A 207 9.13 -7.83 3.10
N PRO A 208 10.17 -8.34 2.41
CA PRO A 208 10.13 -8.48 0.95
C PRO A 208 9.02 -9.44 0.48
N ARG A 209 8.84 -10.58 1.18
CA ARG A 209 7.80 -11.57 0.86
C ARG A 209 6.42 -10.99 1.06
N THR A 210 6.20 -10.31 2.18
CA THR A 210 4.96 -9.59 2.49
C THR A 210 4.64 -8.56 1.40
N LEU A 211 5.56 -7.67 1.07
CA LEU A 211 5.29 -6.62 0.08
C LEU A 211 5.09 -7.17 -1.35
N MET A 212 5.62 -8.35 -1.71
CA MET A 212 5.30 -9.00 -2.99
C MET A 212 3.81 -9.31 -3.13
N VAL A 213 3.15 -9.75 -2.07
CA VAL A 213 1.69 -10.04 -2.06
C VAL A 213 0.88 -8.75 -2.26
N SER A 214 1.34 -7.63 -1.71
CA SER A 214 0.67 -6.33 -1.92
C SER A 214 0.69 -5.92 -3.39
N VAL A 215 1.85 -6.08 -4.05
CA VAL A 215 1.99 -5.79 -5.49
C VAL A 215 1.14 -6.74 -6.34
N GLU A 216 1.11 -8.02 -5.98
CA GLU A 216 0.31 -9.04 -6.65
C GLU A 216 -1.19 -8.69 -6.64
N ILE A 217 -1.77 -8.38 -5.48
CA ILE A 217 -3.17 -7.98 -5.35
C ILE A 217 -3.44 -6.65 -6.07
N SER A 218 -2.50 -5.71 -6.01
CA SER A 218 -2.60 -4.44 -6.76
C SER A 218 -2.61 -4.66 -8.28
N GLY A 219 -1.96 -5.72 -8.77
CA GLY A 219 -2.05 -6.20 -10.15
C GLY A 219 -3.46 -6.69 -10.50
N LEU A 220 -4.10 -7.49 -9.64
CA LEU A 220 -5.50 -7.91 -9.81
C LEU A 220 -6.46 -6.73 -9.82
N LEU A 221 -6.27 -5.77 -8.90
CA LEU A 221 -7.03 -4.53 -8.89
C LEU A 221 -6.89 -3.77 -10.21
N SER A 222 -5.67 -3.69 -10.75
CA SER A 222 -5.42 -3.06 -12.06
C SER A 222 -6.19 -3.75 -13.18
N ILE A 223 -6.26 -5.10 -13.21
CA ILE A 223 -7.07 -5.84 -14.20
C ILE A 223 -8.54 -5.45 -14.11
N ILE A 224 -9.10 -5.42 -12.89
CA ILE A 224 -10.52 -5.11 -12.68
C ILE A 224 -10.85 -3.67 -13.07
N LEU A 225 -9.99 -2.72 -12.71
CA LEU A 225 -10.14 -1.33 -13.14
C LEU A 225 -9.99 -1.17 -14.65
N GLY A 226 -9.10 -1.95 -15.28
CA GLY A 226 -8.94 -1.97 -16.72
C GLY A 226 -10.17 -2.51 -17.45
N ILE A 227 -10.82 -3.55 -16.91
CA ILE A 227 -12.12 -4.05 -17.42
C ILE A 227 -13.20 -2.97 -17.31
N ALA A 228 -13.30 -2.31 -16.15
CA ALA A 228 -14.28 -1.24 -15.94
C ALA A 228 -14.05 -0.05 -16.90
N LEU A 229 -12.79 0.35 -17.09
CA LEU A 229 -12.39 1.43 -18.00
C LEU A 229 -12.63 1.07 -19.47
N ALA A 230 -12.40 -0.19 -19.87
CA ALA A 230 -12.68 -0.66 -21.22
C ALA A 230 -14.19 -0.71 -21.51
N ALA A 231 -15.00 -1.08 -20.52
CA ALA A 231 -16.46 -1.13 -20.63
C ALA A 231 -17.11 0.25 -20.64
N THR A 232 -16.55 1.20 -19.88
CA THR A 232 -17.04 2.59 -19.82
C THR A 232 -15.88 3.56 -20.02
N PRO A 233 -15.48 3.84 -21.28
CA PRO A 233 -14.32 4.69 -21.55
C PRO A 233 -14.52 6.11 -21.00
N GLY A 234 -13.80 6.42 -19.93
CA GLY A 234 -13.76 7.75 -19.31
C GLY A 234 -12.47 8.51 -19.58
N SER A 235 -11.44 7.85 -20.12
CA SER A 235 -10.13 8.46 -20.36
C SER A 235 -9.98 9.00 -21.79
N MET A 236 -9.09 9.98 -21.96
CA MET A 236 -8.71 10.55 -23.26
C MET A 236 -8.20 9.50 -24.26
N TRP A 237 -7.73 8.36 -23.77
CA TRP A 237 -7.11 7.29 -24.54
C TRP A 237 -8.11 6.18 -24.95
N GLY A 238 -9.38 6.32 -24.53
CA GLY A 238 -10.48 5.42 -24.90
C GLY A 238 -10.30 3.98 -24.41
N VAL A 239 -10.82 3.03 -25.18
CA VAL A 239 -10.79 1.59 -24.84
C VAL A 239 -9.36 1.04 -24.73
N ALA A 240 -8.43 1.59 -25.52
CA ALA A 240 -7.02 1.16 -25.52
C ALA A 240 -6.36 1.35 -24.14
N ASP A 241 -6.78 2.36 -23.37
CA ASP A 241 -6.29 2.60 -22.01
C ASP A 241 -6.65 1.45 -21.06
N GLY A 242 -7.92 1.04 -21.09
CA GLY A 242 -8.42 -0.08 -20.31
C GLY A 242 -7.72 -1.39 -20.67
N VAL A 243 -7.56 -1.67 -21.97
CA VAL A 243 -6.84 -2.87 -22.45
C VAL A 243 -5.37 -2.86 -22.01
N SER A 244 -4.69 -1.70 -22.11
CA SER A 244 -3.30 -1.58 -21.66
C SER A 244 -3.16 -1.81 -20.15
N LEU A 245 -4.13 -1.35 -19.36
CA LEU A 245 -4.15 -1.56 -17.92
C LEU A 245 -4.42 -3.03 -17.56
N ILE A 246 -5.26 -3.73 -18.31
CA ILE A 246 -5.48 -5.19 -18.14
C ILE A 246 -4.16 -5.94 -18.38
N ILE A 247 -3.47 -5.65 -19.48
CA ILE A 247 -2.20 -6.31 -19.83
C ILE A 247 -1.16 -6.04 -18.74
N PHE A 248 -1.03 -4.77 -18.31
CA PHE A 248 -0.13 -4.39 -17.23
C PHE A 248 -0.45 -5.12 -15.93
N GLY A 249 -1.72 -5.12 -15.50
CA GLY A 249 -2.17 -5.80 -14.29
C GLY A 249 -1.91 -7.30 -14.32
N ALA A 250 -2.15 -7.96 -15.45
CA ALA A 250 -1.87 -9.38 -15.64
C ALA A 250 -0.38 -9.70 -15.55
N LEU A 251 0.48 -8.88 -16.16
CA LEU A 251 1.94 -9.05 -16.06
C LEU A 251 2.42 -8.88 -14.62
N VAL A 252 1.95 -7.82 -13.92
CA VAL A 252 2.29 -7.58 -12.52
C VAL A 252 1.84 -8.75 -11.65
N TRP A 253 0.59 -9.19 -11.80
CA TRP A 253 0.03 -10.29 -11.04
C TRP A 253 0.83 -11.59 -11.23
N ILE A 254 1.05 -12.04 -12.48
CA ILE A 254 1.78 -13.28 -12.78
C ILE A 254 3.21 -13.23 -12.24
N VAL A 255 3.94 -12.13 -12.49
CA VAL A 255 5.35 -12.00 -12.09
C VAL A 255 5.48 -12.05 -10.56
N PHE A 256 4.65 -11.31 -9.84
CA PHE A 256 4.75 -11.26 -8.38
C PHE A 256 4.18 -12.50 -7.70
N TYR A 257 3.14 -13.13 -8.26
CA TYR A 257 2.64 -14.41 -7.79
C TYR A 257 3.71 -15.51 -7.89
N VAL A 258 4.34 -15.66 -9.07
CA VAL A 258 5.40 -16.66 -9.27
C VAL A 258 6.60 -16.38 -8.36
N LYS A 259 6.99 -15.10 -8.19
CA LYS A 259 8.08 -14.73 -7.25
C LYS A 259 7.72 -15.05 -5.81
N PHE A 260 6.49 -14.76 -5.39
CA PHE A 260 6.01 -15.06 -4.04
C PHE A 260 6.04 -16.57 -3.77
N VAL A 261 5.45 -17.39 -4.65
CA VAL A 261 5.44 -18.84 -4.51
C VAL A 261 6.86 -19.42 -4.47
N LYS A 262 7.75 -18.99 -5.38
CA LYS A 262 9.16 -19.44 -5.36
C LYS A 262 9.90 -19.06 -4.08
N THR A 263 9.64 -17.87 -3.56
CA THR A 263 10.25 -17.37 -2.33
C THR A 263 9.75 -18.16 -1.12
N ALA A 264 8.44 -18.38 -1.02
CA ALA A 264 7.82 -19.18 0.03
C ALA A 264 8.33 -20.64 0.03
N MET A 265 8.42 -21.27 -1.15
CA MET A 265 8.92 -22.65 -1.26
C MET A 265 10.40 -22.78 -0.87
N ARG A 266 11.22 -21.79 -1.25
CA ARG A 266 12.65 -21.76 -0.88
C ARG A 266 12.84 -21.63 0.64
N GLU A 267 12.03 -20.79 1.27
CA GLU A 267 12.08 -20.59 2.72
C GLU A 267 11.57 -21.81 3.48
N ALA A 268 10.48 -22.44 3.03
CA ALA A 268 9.94 -23.65 3.63
C ALA A 268 10.94 -24.83 3.61
N TYR A 269 11.80 -24.91 2.59
CA TYR A 269 12.87 -25.91 2.53
C TYR A 269 13.99 -25.67 3.56
N SER A 270 14.11 -24.46 4.10
CA SER A 270 15.15 -24.07 5.05
C SER A 270 14.71 -24.13 6.53
N VAL A 271 13.64 -24.84 6.85
CA VAL A 271 13.14 -24.97 8.23
C VAL A 271 14.07 -25.85 9.07
N VAL A 272 14.50 -25.36 10.23
CA VAL A 272 15.25 -26.14 11.22
C VAL A 272 14.26 -26.93 12.07
N GLY A 273 14.67 -28.06 12.67
CA GLY A 273 13.81 -28.94 13.48
C GLY A 273 13.10 -28.30 14.69
N THR A 274 13.33 -27.01 14.96
CA THR A 274 12.60 -26.18 15.93
C THR A 274 11.27 -25.61 15.39
N GLY A 275 10.96 -25.80 14.10
CA GLY A 275 9.78 -25.20 13.47
C GLY A 275 9.95 -23.72 13.09
N LEU A 276 11.17 -23.20 13.17
CA LEU A 276 11.56 -21.86 12.68
C LEU A 276 12.34 -22.00 11.39
N ILE A 277 12.13 -21.10 10.43
CA ILE A 277 12.99 -20.99 9.25
C ILE A 277 14.38 -20.56 9.72
N LYS A 278 15.43 -21.15 9.14
CA LYS A 278 16.82 -20.82 9.42
C LYS A 278 17.08 -19.37 9.04
N THR A 279 16.89 -18.44 9.97
CA THR A 279 17.36 -17.06 9.85
C THR A 279 18.89 -17.09 9.97
N ILE A 280 19.53 -17.23 8.82
CA ILE A 280 20.93 -16.85 8.63
C ILE A 280 20.97 -15.32 8.80
N GLY A 281 21.90 -14.85 9.66
CA GLY A 281 22.08 -13.44 10.01
C GLY A 281 22.51 -12.54 8.86
#